data_AF-A0AAQ1KRP5-F1
#
_entry.id   AF-A0AAQ1KRP5-F1
#
_cell.length_a   1.000
_cell.length_b   1.000
_cell.length_c   1.000
_cell.angle_alpha   90.00
_cell.angle_beta   90.00
_cell.angle_gamma   90.00
#
_symmetry.space_group_name_H-M   'P 1'
#
loop_
_entity.id
_entity.type
_entity.pdbx_description
1 polymer ?
#
loop_
_entity_poly.entity_id
_entity_poly.type
_entity_poly.pdbx_seq_one_letter_code
_entity_poly.pdbx_strand_id
1 'polypeptide(L)'
;MTGKPAARLTDAVACPRCGMSAIASGSADVQFDGLSAARQGDVCTCGAAISGQVIPNVLINGRPAVVQGSIDSHGGVVIGGSGSVIIGQQHTPAPFTPPAPLPGASAMAAPSAMARLATPSANPPDELPQVLEEEEEEEELETDTRQRLRLRVFIGFDGTGNNAANSEVGKQCRAAAQQLDDEAARGVYERCKRYQLDPDSSYANDVSNVWRMHELYRDNVGRVLKPSESLSLVRIYVTGIGTTIGGPDTLLPGQALGRGSTGVLAKVEEAFVSLKKTVLQIMDMNHEHAIETLELDIFGFSRGAAAARHFVNQVLKAEQGPLDELVQNNRQAFAPGFALSTDVRITFIGLFDTVLSVGGLGAWGVPGDALNGEVDLYLPWGCAEHVVHLTARDEHRYNFPLSRVSAPFQELSLPGAHSDLGGGYPPEMEESLYLGRPLCDWVSRDTPAQRTLAYRNAEQATAYLQRADLLDPQDDSASLTTDVWEHYAPYSGDRRDSMKYVLAAPLLRRRVRGHLSLVYLRVMHVLARDAGVPFKDIPTTEELVLPPELEPISATLVDWARRGSGKLSPEQERLLRQRYIHQSSNWNAEIGQGTSRVDVVFPNRPADGGRGRYADQPPRKDV
;
A
#
# COMPACT_ATOMS: atom_id res chain seq x y z
N MET A 1 2.08 33.53 2.99
CA MET A 1 2.45 32.59 1.91
C MET A 1 1.66 32.96 0.67
N THR A 2 2.29 33.53 -0.36
CA THR A 2 1.64 34.02 -1.60
C THR A 2 1.83 33.04 -2.76
N GLY A 3 1.55 31.75 -2.51
CA GLY A 3 1.58 30.71 -3.52
C GLY A 3 0.21 30.56 -4.20
N LYS A 4 0.19 30.23 -5.49
CA LYS A 4 -1.02 29.98 -6.28
C LYS A 4 -1.02 28.54 -6.83
N PRO A 5 -2.19 27.90 -6.94
CA PRO A 5 -2.32 26.58 -7.57
C PRO A 5 -1.67 26.49 -8.95
N ALA A 6 -0.88 25.46 -9.21
CA ALA A 6 -0.27 25.20 -10.51
C ALA A 6 -1.32 24.76 -11.54
N ALA A 7 -1.33 25.33 -12.73
CA ALA A 7 -2.28 24.98 -13.79
C ALA A 7 -1.80 23.79 -14.63
N ARG A 8 -2.74 23.03 -15.19
CA ARG A 8 -2.53 21.78 -15.90
C ARG A 8 -3.40 21.70 -17.15
N LEU A 9 -3.08 20.76 -18.02
CA LEU A 9 -3.95 20.34 -19.11
C LEU A 9 -5.37 20.07 -18.59
N THR A 10 -6.38 20.53 -19.33
CA THR A 10 -7.82 20.51 -19.02
C THR A 10 -8.31 21.49 -17.95
N ASP A 11 -7.44 22.21 -17.23
CA ASP A 11 -7.90 23.21 -16.27
C ASP A 11 -8.65 24.36 -16.98
N ALA A 12 -9.75 24.81 -16.37
CA ALA A 12 -10.68 25.75 -16.97
C ALA A 12 -10.11 27.17 -17.08
N VAL A 13 -10.45 27.85 -18.18
CA VAL A 13 -10.07 29.23 -18.49
C VAL A 13 -11.35 30.01 -18.82
N ALA A 14 -11.60 31.09 -18.07
CA ALA A 14 -12.72 31.98 -18.32
C ALA A 14 -12.32 33.02 -19.36
N CYS A 15 -12.59 32.74 -20.65
CA CYS A 15 -12.23 33.62 -21.75
C CYS A 15 -13.34 34.65 -22.05
N PRO A 16 -13.07 35.97 -22.01
CA PRO A 16 -14.10 36.99 -22.24
C PRO A 16 -14.56 37.07 -23.70
N ARG A 17 -13.82 36.47 -24.65
CA ARG A 17 -14.17 36.46 -26.08
C ARG A 17 -14.93 35.22 -26.53
N CYS A 18 -14.65 34.07 -25.92
CA CYS A 18 -15.10 32.76 -26.38
C CYS A 18 -15.95 32.00 -25.35
N GLY A 19 -16.13 32.56 -24.15
CA GLY A 19 -16.78 31.86 -23.03
C GLY A 19 -15.81 30.93 -22.30
N MET A 20 -16.34 29.86 -21.70
CA MET A 20 -15.52 28.90 -20.97
C MET A 20 -14.66 28.08 -21.94
N SER A 21 -13.35 28.08 -21.75
CA SER A 21 -12.39 27.22 -22.45
C SER A 21 -11.58 26.41 -21.44
N ALA A 22 -10.66 25.58 -21.93
CA ALA A 22 -9.75 24.80 -21.08
C ALA A 22 -8.34 24.81 -21.69
N ILE A 23 -7.32 24.56 -20.87
CA ILE A 23 -5.95 24.40 -21.37
C ILE A 23 -5.88 23.11 -22.18
N ALA A 24 -5.40 23.19 -23.43
CA ALA A 24 -5.41 22.12 -24.42
C ALA A 24 -4.03 21.55 -24.76
N SER A 25 -2.95 22.20 -24.31
CA SER A 25 -1.58 21.66 -24.41
C SER A 25 -0.83 21.84 -23.08
N GLY A 26 0.19 21.02 -22.86
CA GLY A 26 0.99 21.04 -21.63
C GLY A 26 2.38 20.44 -21.86
N SER A 27 3.12 20.24 -20.77
CA SER A 27 4.39 19.50 -20.76
C SER A 27 4.22 18.03 -21.20
N ALA A 28 5.25 17.49 -21.84
CA ALA A 28 5.27 16.11 -22.31
C ALA A 28 5.64 15.10 -21.20
N ASP A 29 6.37 15.57 -20.18
CA ASP A 29 7.05 14.73 -19.18
C ASP A 29 6.86 15.24 -17.75
N VAL A 30 6.43 16.49 -17.55
CA VAL A 30 6.11 17.05 -16.23
C VAL A 30 4.60 17.08 -16.03
N GLN A 31 4.13 16.41 -14.99
CA GLN A 31 2.72 16.33 -14.63
C GLN A 31 2.48 16.85 -13.21
N PHE A 32 1.36 17.52 -13.00
CA PHE A 32 0.84 17.83 -11.66
C PHE A 32 -0.47 17.06 -11.49
N ASP A 33 -0.61 16.28 -10.41
CA ASP A 33 -1.75 15.39 -10.16
C ASP A 33 -2.17 14.52 -11.37
N GLY A 34 -1.20 14.01 -12.13
CA GLY A 34 -1.44 13.13 -13.29
C GLY A 34 -1.89 13.82 -14.58
N LEU A 35 -1.91 15.16 -14.61
CA LEU A 35 -2.18 15.95 -15.82
C LEU A 35 -0.95 16.76 -16.21
N SER A 36 -0.67 16.86 -17.51
CA SER A 36 0.47 17.63 -18.03
C SER A 36 0.49 19.05 -17.48
N ALA A 37 1.62 19.47 -16.92
CA ALA A 37 1.77 20.81 -16.36
C ALA A 37 1.69 21.88 -17.45
N ALA A 38 0.93 22.95 -17.20
CA ALA A 38 0.77 24.04 -18.15
C ALA A 38 1.90 25.06 -18.04
N ARG A 39 2.37 25.55 -19.19
CA ARG A 39 3.53 26.43 -19.33
C ARG A 39 3.18 27.64 -20.18
N GLN A 40 3.92 28.74 -20.01
CA GLN A 40 3.70 29.95 -20.79
C GLN A 40 3.80 29.67 -22.29
N GLY A 41 2.73 29.97 -23.02
CA GLY A 41 2.53 29.78 -24.45
C GLY A 41 1.85 28.45 -24.82
N ASP A 42 1.47 27.63 -23.83
CA ASP A 42 0.55 26.52 -24.09
C ASP A 42 -0.83 27.08 -24.47
N VAL A 43 -1.55 26.35 -25.32
CA VAL A 43 -2.78 26.82 -25.97
C VAL A 43 -4.02 26.33 -25.26
N CYS A 44 -5.07 27.15 -25.27
CA CYS A 44 -6.40 26.79 -24.79
C CYS A 44 -7.25 26.21 -25.93
N THR A 45 -8.34 25.52 -25.60
CA THR A 45 -9.29 24.96 -26.58
C THR A 45 -9.92 26.01 -27.50
N CYS A 46 -9.94 27.28 -27.08
CA CYS A 46 -10.37 28.41 -27.90
C CYS A 46 -9.27 28.97 -28.85
N GLY A 47 -8.08 28.37 -28.86
CA GLY A 47 -6.94 28.79 -29.67
C GLY A 47 -6.06 29.89 -29.07
N ALA A 48 -6.45 30.48 -27.94
CA ALA A 48 -5.65 31.48 -27.23
C ALA A 48 -4.42 30.84 -26.56
N ALA A 49 -3.27 31.51 -26.62
CA ALA A 49 -2.06 31.05 -25.95
C ALA A 49 -1.89 31.75 -24.60
N ILE A 50 -1.46 31.03 -23.57
CA ILE A 50 -1.21 31.60 -22.24
C ILE A 50 -0.01 32.53 -22.32
N SER A 51 -0.21 33.83 -22.09
CA SER A 51 0.79 34.85 -22.44
C SER A 51 1.30 35.64 -21.24
N GLY A 52 0.54 35.75 -20.15
CA GLY A 52 0.87 36.62 -19.03
C GLY A 52 0.47 36.11 -17.65
N GLN A 53 0.91 36.81 -16.60
CA GLN A 53 0.70 36.46 -15.20
C GLN A 53 1.12 35.02 -14.82
N VAL A 54 2.18 34.54 -15.47
CA VAL A 54 2.86 33.26 -15.18
C VAL A 54 3.95 33.45 -14.11
N ILE A 55 4.53 32.36 -13.60
CA ILE A 55 5.61 32.39 -12.61
C ILE A 55 6.96 32.18 -13.30
N PRO A 56 7.78 33.23 -13.51
CA PRO A 56 9.01 33.14 -14.31
C PRO A 56 10.14 32.39 -13.61
N ASN A 57 10.11 32.30 -12.28
CA ASN A 57 11.19 31.70 -11.48
C ASN A 57 11.02 30.17 -11.31
N VAL A 58 9.90 29.61 -11.77
CA VAL A 58 9.66 28.16 -11.78
C VAL A 58 9.50 27.76 -13.24
N LEU A 59 10.51 27.08 -13.77
CA LEU A 59 10.59 26.69 -15.17
C LEU A 59 10.24 25.21 -15.33
N ILE A 60 9.37 24.92 -16.27
CA ILE A 60 8.98 23.57 -16.66
C ILE A 60 9.34 23.42 -18.14
N ASN A 61 10.27 22.51 -18.45
CA ASN A 61 10.92 22.40 -19.76
C ASN A 61 11.41 23.76 -20.30
N GLY A 62 12.04 24.57 -19.44
CA GLY A 62 12.59 25.88 -19.80
C GLY A 62 11.55 26.99 -20.01
N ARG A 63 10.25 26.76 -19.77
CA ARG A 63 9.18 27.76 -19.91
C ARG A 63 8.56 28.07 -18.55
N PRO A 64 8.18 29.33 -18.25
CA PRO A 64 7.53 29.70 -17.00
C PRO A 64 6.26 28.88 -16.69
N ALA A 65 6.11 28.49 -15.43
CA ALA A 65 4.95 27.74 -14.96
C ALA A 65 3.68 28.60 -14.97
N VAL A 66 2.57 28.02 -15.43
CA VAL A 66 1.24 28.64 -15.39
C VAL A 66 0.59 28.30 -14.05
N VAL A 67 -0.11 29.28 -13.47
CA VAL A 67 -0.85 29.11 -12.22
C VAL A 67 -2.28 29.63 -12.37
N GLN A 68 -3.13 29.31 -11.41
CA GLN A 68 -4.46 29.93 -11.32
C GLN A 68 -4.32 31.46 -11.26
N GLY A 69 -5.05 32.16 -12.13
CA GLY A 69 -4.95 33.60 -12.34
C GLY A 69 -4.00 34.03 -13.47
N SER A 70 -3.25 33.10 -14.10
CA SER A 70 -2.53 33.40 -15.35
C SER A 70 -3.51 33.78 -16.47
N ILE A 71 -3.04 34.54 -17.46
CA ILE A 71 -3.88 35.09 -18.52
C ILE A 71 -3.47 34.64 -19.92
N ASP A 72 -4.46 34.38 -20.78
CA ASP A 72 -4.28 34.07 -22.20
C ASP A 72 -4.26 35.33 -23.09
N SER A 73 -3.91 35.15 -24.36
CA SER A 73 -3.85 36.22 -25.36
C SER A 73 -5.21 36.84 -25.72
N HIS A 74 -6.33 36.22 -25.31
CA HIS A 74 -7.68 36.79 -25.41
C HIS A 74 -8.08 37.56 -24.14
N GLY A 75 -7.24 37.58 -23.10
CA GLY A 75 -7.55 38.15 -21.79
C GLY A 75 -8.33 37.19 -20.88
N GLY A 76 -8.40 35.90 -21.24
CA GLY A 76 -9.01 34.85 -20.44
C GLY A 76 -8.17 34.49 -19.22
N VAL A 77 -8.83 34.28 -18.09
CA VAL A 77 -8.16 33.98 -16.82
C VAL A 77 -8.23 32.48 -16.55
N VAL A 78 -7.10 31.86 -16.24
CA VAL A 78 -7.04 30.48 -15.77
C VAL A 78 -7.69 30.42 -14.38
N ILE A 79 -8.80 29.71 -14.26
CA ILE A 79 -9.58 29.62 -13.02
C ILE A 79 -9.47 28.25 -12.34
N GLY A 80 -8.97 27.23 -13.05
CA GLY A 80 -8.61 25.92 -12.49
C GLY A 80 -7.13 25.81 -12.13
N GLY A 81 -6.80 24.89 -11.23
CA GLY A 81 -5.43 24.58 -10.84
C GLY A 81 -5.37 23.38 -9.90
N SER A 82 -4.15 22.89 -9.65
CA SER A 82 -3.85 21.78 -8.75
C SER A 82 -4.23 22.08 -7.29
N GLY A 83 -4.88 21.13 -6.63
CA GLY A 83 -5.21 21.23 -5.21
C GLY A 83 -4.03 20.92 -4.27
N SER A 84 -2.92 20.39 -4.79
CA SER A 84 -1.77 19.91 -4.01
C SER A 84 -0.47 20.66 -4.34
N VAL A 85 -0.34 21.17 -5.58
CA VAL A 85 0.86 21.85 -6.07
C VAL A 85 0.66 23.36 -6.07
N ILE A 86 1.33 24.04 -5.14
CA ILE A 86 1.26 25.49 -4.96
C ILE A 86 2.60 26.12 -5.38
N ILE A 87 2.56 27.02 -6.36
CA ILE A 87 3.74 27.72 -6.90
C ILE A 87 3.69 29.19 -6.49
N GLY A 88 4.75 29.66 -5.82
CA GLY A 88 4.86 31.04 -5.32
C GLY A 88 6.03 31.83 -5.92
N GLN A 89 6.03 33.14 -5.69
CA GLN A 89 7.08 34.06 -6.18
C GLN A 89 8.16 34.40 -5.14
N GLN A 90 8.00 33.98 -3.88
CA GLN A 90 8.91 34.32 -2.79
C GLN A 90 9.55 33.06 -2.22
N HIS A 91 10.89 33.06 -2.16
CA HIS A 91 11.66 32.11 -1.38
C HIS A 91 11.97 32.76 -0.02
N THR A 92 11.91 31.99 1.08
CA THR A 92 12.40 32.45 2.39
C THR A 92 13.45 31.45 2.86
N PRO A 93 14.75 31.79 2.81
CA PRO A 93 15.79 30.92 3.37
C PRO A 93 15.59 30.80 4.89
N ALA A 94 15.77 29.60 5.44
CA ALA A 94 15.74 29.41 6.89
C ALA A 94 16.89 30.20 7.55
N PRO A 95 16.68 30.84 8.72
CA PRO A 95 17.75 31.53 9.42
C PRO A 95 18.83 30.52 9.85
N PHE A 96 20.05 30.70 9.36
CA PHE A 96 21.21 29.92 9.76
C PHE A 96 21.98 30.66 10.85
N THR A 97 22.23 30.01 11.98
CA THR A 97 23.15 30.51 13.01
C THR A 97 24.42 29.66 12.94
N PRO A 98 25.57 30.22 12.54
CA PRO A 98 26.82 29.46 12.49
C PRO A 98 27.26 29.05 13.91
N PRO A 99 27.84 27.84 14.07
CA PRO A 99 28.38 27.40 15.35
C PRO A 99 29.57 28.26 15.80
N ALA A 100 29.70 28.46 17.11
CA ALA A 100 30.80 29.24 17.68
C ALA A 100 32.16 28.56 17.45
N PRO A 101 33.22 29.32 17.12
CA PRO A 101 34.55 28.76 16.87
C PRO A 101 35.17 28.23 18.18
N LEU A 102 35.79 27.05 18.07
CA LEU A 102 36.54 26.40 19.16
C LEU A 102 37.77 27.25 19.54
N PRO A 103 38.05 27.44 20.84
CA PRO A 103 39.28 28.11 21.26
C PRO A 103 40.48 27.17 21.06
N GLY A 104 41.41 27.53 20.18
CA GLY A 104 42.72 26.86 20.11
C GLY A 104 43.36 26.65 18.73
N ALA A 105 42.81 27.18 17.62
CA ALA A 105 43.47 27.09 16.31
C ALA A 105 44.06 28.45 15.91
N SER A 106 45.39 28.57 15.99
CA SER A 106 46.17 29.71 15.52
C SER A 106 46.03 29.90 14.00
N ALA A 107 45.84 31.16 13.62
CA ALA A 107 45.79 31.65 12.25
C ALA A 107 47.14 31.54 11.52
N MET A 108 47.11 31.18 10.24
CA MET A 108 48.17 31.45 9.28
C MET A 108 47.54 32.06 8.02
N ALA A 109 48.11 33.20 7.63
CA ALA A 109 47.59 34.16 6.66
C ALA A 109 47.79 33.73 5.21
N ALA A 110 46.89 34.19 4.34
CA ALA A 110 47.00 34.13 2.90
C ALA A 110 48.04 35.13 2.34
N PRO A 111 48.61 34.88 1.16
CA PRO A 111 49.06 35.94 0.27
C PRO A 111 48.27 35.98 -1.05
N SER A 112 48.07 37.22 -1.50
CA SER A 112 47.47 37.60 -2.78
C SER A 112 48.45 37.54 -3.96
N ALA A 113 47.86 37.57 -5.16
CA ALA A 113 48.25 38.38 -6.33
C ALA A 113 48.91 37.69 -7.56
N MET A 114 48.13 37.77 -8.64
CA MET A 114 48.43 38.31 -9.97
C MET A 114 49.26 37.54 -11.01
N ALA A 115 48.62 37.50 -12.18
CA ALA A 115 49.05 37.07 -13.50
C ALA A 115 50.25 37.84 -14.08
N ARG A 116 50.94 37.21 -15.06
CA ARG A 116 51.59 37.88 -16.20
C ARG A 116 51.76 36.94 -17.40
N LEU A 117 51.45 37.49 -18.58
CA LEU A 117 51.64 36.91 -19.93
C LEU A 117 53.11 36.80 -20.32
N ALA A 118 53.43 35.85 -21.21
CA ALA A 118 54.54 35.96 -22.16
C ALA A 118 54.31 35.15 -23.46
N THR A 119 54.63 35.78 -24.59
CA THR A 119 54.94 35.21 -25.93
C THR A 119 56.06 36.10 -26.53
N PRO A 120 56.66 35.83 -27.71
CA PRO A 120 57.34 34.59 -28.20
C PRO A 120 58.71 34.90 -28.89
N SER A 121 59.53 33.88 -29.19
CA SER A 121 60.59 33.89 -30.26
C SER A 121 61.25 32.49 -30.34
N ALA A 122 61.18 31.72 -31.44
CA ALA A 122 61.89 31.77 -32.74
C ALA A 122 62.98 30.65 -32.85
N ASN A 123 62.79 29.75 -33.84
CA ASN A 123 63.54 28.55 -34.28
C ASN A 123 64.97 28.85 -34.84
N PRO A 124 65.85 27.90 -35.33
CA PRO A 124 65.60 26.56 -35.91
C PRO A 124 66.76 25.50 -35.69
N PRO A 125 67.02 24.52 -36.58
CA PRO A 125 66.44 23.17 -36.61
C PRO A 125 67.50 22.04 -36.51
N ASP A 126 67.09 20.80 -36.22
CA ASP A 126 67.79 19.62 -36.76
C ASP A 126 66.87 18.39 -36.80
N GLU A 127 66.86 17.74 -37.96
CA GLU A 127 66.13 16.52 -38.29
C GLU A 127 66.88 15.27 -37.81
N LEU A 128 66.14 14.22 -37.42
CA LEU A 128 66.33 12.78 -37.77
C LEU A 128 65.47 11.86 -36.85
N PRO A 129 65.10 10.63 -37.27
CA PRO A 129 63.70 10.23 -37.45
C PRO A 129 63.07 9.46 -36.29
N GLN A 130 61.73 9.51 -36.28
CA GLN A 130 60.80 8.79 -35.41
C GLN A 130 61.03 7.28 -35.43
N VAL A 131 61.35 6.72 -34.27
CA VAL A 131 61.09 5.33 -33.93
C VAL A 131 59.60 5.27 -33.57
N LEU A 132 58.83 4.47 -34.30
CA LEU A 132 57.48 4.10 -33.92
C LEU A 132 57.59 3.17 -32.72
N GLU A 133 57.56 3.75 -31.52
CA GLU A 133 57.20 3.00 -30.32
C GLU A 133 55.68 2.85 -30.37
N GLU A 134 55.23 1.63 -30.62
CA GLU A 134 53.85 1.22 -30.37
C GLU A 134 53.65 1.38 -28.86
N GLU A 135 53.06 2.49 -28.44
CA GLU A 135 52.47 2.62 -27.12
C GLU A 135 51.34 1.60 -27.05
N GLU A 136 51.64 0.41 -26.52
CA GLU A 136 50.62 -0.43 -25.90
C GLU A 136 50.01 0.43 -24.79
N GLU A 137 48.85 1.03 -25.07
CA GLU A 137 47.95 1.53 -24.03
C GLU A 137 47.58 0.32 -23.16
N GLU A 138 48.43 0.02 -22.18
CA GLU A 138 47.99 -0.69 -20.98
C GLU A 138 46.90 0.21 -20.38
N GLU A 139 45.63 -0.14 -20.64
CA GLU A 139 44.52 0.32 -19.82
C GLU A 139 44.85 -0.06 -18.37
N GLU A 140 45.48 0.86 -17.64
CA GLU A 140 45.52 0.81 -16.18
C GLU A 140 44.06 0.70 -15.76
N LEU A 141 43.65 -0.51 -15.36
CA LEU A 141 42.40 -0.76 -14.65
C LEU A 141 42.42 0.16 -13.44
N GLU A 142 41.87 1.37 -13.57
CA GLU A 142 41.72 2.33 -12.49
C GLU A 142 41.05 1.58 -11.34
N THR A 143 41.83 1.26 -10.31
CA THR A 143 41.32 0.52 -9.17
C THR A 143 40.23 1.37 -8.55
N ASP A 144 38.98 0.92 -8.61
CA ASP A 144 37.83 1.65 -8.08
C ASP A 144 38.08 1.99 -6.60
N THR A 145 38.37 3.26 -6.32
CA THR A 145 38.71 3.78 -4.99
C THR A 145 37.47 4.07 -4.14
N ARG A 146 36.26 3.91 -4.71
CA ARG A 146 35.01 4.17 -4.01
C ARG A 146 34.76 3.13 -2.93
N GLN A 147 34.07 3.58 -1.89
CA GLN A 147 33.74 2.73 -0.76
C GLN A 147 32.63 1.75 -1.12
N ARG A 148 32.81 0.50 -0.70
CA ARG A 148 31.82 -0.55 -0.90
C ARG A 148 30.61 -0.31 0.02
N LEU A 149 29.45 -0.22 -0.61
CA LEU A 149 28.18 0.04 0.05
C LEU A 149 27.29 -1.18 -0.01
N ARG A 150 26.87 -1.64 1.17
CA ARG A 150 25.75 -2.55 1.31
C ARG A 150 24.46 -1.74 1.41
N LEU A 151 23.59 -1.90 0.42
CA LEU A 151 22.28 -1.27 0.39
C LEU A 151 21.24 -2.31 0.84
N ARG A 152 20.55 -2.07 1.94
CA ARG A 152 19.48 -2.95 2.42
C ARG A 152 18.14 -2.24 2.34
N VAL A 153 17.17 -2.86 1.68
CA VAL A 153 15.89 -2.24 1.31
C VAL A 153 14.72 -3.05 1.85
N PHE A 154 13.90 -2.42 2.68
CA PHE A 154 12.56 -2.88 3.00
C PHE A 154 11.61 -2.60 1.84
N ILE A 155 10.83 -3.60 1.41
CA ILE A 155 9.77 -3.45 0.42
C ILE A 155 8.49 -4.05 0.99
N GLY A 156 7.51 -3.20 1.31
CA GLY A 156 6.23 -3.61 1.88
C GLY A 156 5.08 -3.47 0.90
N PHE A 157 4.33 -4.56 0.66
CA PHE A 157 3.12 -4.58 -0.16
C PHE A 157 1.86 -4.70 0.70
N ASP A 158 1.05 -3.65 0.79
CA ASP A 158 -0.14 -3.67 1.64
C ASP A 158 -1.31 -4.50 1.04
N GLY A 159 -2.23 -4.92 1.89
CA GLY A 159 -3.47 -5.58 1.55
C GLY A 159 -4.45 -4.66 0.81
N THR A 160 -5.45 -5.26 0.18
CA THR A 160 -6.40 -4.52 -0.66
C THR A 160 -7.32 -3.64 0.15
N GLY A 161 -7.58 -2.43 -0.34
CA GLY A 161 -8.34 -1.45 0.43
C GLY A 161 -7.56 -0.88 1.60
N ASN A 162 -6.30 -1.29 1.83
CA ASN A 162 -5.44 -0.63 2.80
C ASN A 162 -4.57 0.41 2.11
N ASN A 163 -4.66 1.63 2.61
CA ASN A 163 -3.80 2.72 2.20
C ASN A 163 -3.61 3.63 3.41
N ALA A 164 -2.43 3.56 4.02
CA ALA A 164 -2.16 4.29 5.26
C ALA A 164 -2.37 5.81 5.14
N ALA A 165 -2.06 6.40 3.97
CA ALA A 165 -2.32 7.81 3.72
C ALA A 165 -3.83 8.11 3.68
N ASN A 166 -4.64 7.22 3.10
CA ASN A 166 -6.10 7.35 3.09
C ASN A 166 -6.69 7.11 4.48
N SER A 167 -6.22 6.10 5.22
CA SER A 167 -6.63 5.83 6.60
C SER A 167 -6.39 7.04 7.51
N GLU A 168 -5.24 7.71 7.39
CA GLU A 168 -4.92 8.91 8.16
C GLU A 168 -5.86 10.08 7.82
N VAL A 169 -6.09 10.33 6.53
CA VAL A 169 -7.06 11.35 6.08
C VAL A 169 -8.47 11.05 6.57
N GLY A 170 -8.89 9.79 6.54
CA GLY A 170 -10.20 9.35 7.02
C GLY A 170 -10.35 9.52 8.53
N LYS A 171 -9.32 9.20 9.31
CA LYS A 171 -9.28 9.45 10.77
C LYS A 171 -9.44 10.94 11.07
N GLN A 172 -8.71 11.81 10.38
CA GLN A 172 -8.82 13.26 10.57
C GLN A 172 -10.22 13.78 10.22
N CYS A 173 -10.81 13.30 9.12
CA CYS A 173 -12.18 13.65 8.72
C CYS A 173 -13.24 13.20 9.75
N ARG A 174 -13.10 12.00 10.31
CA ARG A 174 -14.01 11.49 11.36
C ARG A 174 -13.82 12.19 12.70
N ALA A 175 -12.57 12.41 13.12
CA ALA A 175 -12.26 13.13 14.36
C ALA A 175 -12.83 14.56 14.33
N ALA A 176 -12.74 15.24 13.18
CA ALA A 176 -13.35 16.55 13.00
C ALA A 176 -14.88 16.51 13.15
N ALA A 177 -15.55 15.40 12.82
CA ALA A 177 -17.00 15.27 12.90
C ALA A 177 -17.53 14.88 14.30
N GLN A 178 -16.72 14.25 15.16
CA GLN A 178 -17.16 13.64 16.42
C GLN A 178 -17.51 14.64 17.56
N GLN A 179 -17.23 15.94 17.40
CA GLN A 179 -17.47 16.97 18.42
C GLN A 179 -18.29 18.16 17.92
N LEU A 180 -19.04 17.97 16.83
CA LEU A 180 -19.78 19.04 16.16
C LEU A 180 -21.28 18.80 16.23
N ASP A 181 -22.04 19.90 16.27
CA ASP A 181 -23.48 19.87 16.07
C ASP A 181 -23.83 19.56 14.59
N ASP A 182 -25.11 19.27 14.32
CA ASP A 182 -25.57 18.81 13.00
C ASP A 182 -25.26 19.79 11.85
N GLU A 183 -25.12 21.09 12.14
CA GLU A 183 -24.82 22.11 11.14
C GLU A 183 -23.31 22.19 10.85
N ALA A 184 -22.46 22.14 11.87
CA ALA A 184 -21.01 22.08 11.71
C ALA A 184 -20.52 20.72 11.19
N ALA A 185 -21.21 19.62 11.51
CA ALA A 185 -20.96 18.29 10.95
C ALA A 185 -21.22 18.27 9.43
N ARG A 186 -22.24 19.00 8.94
CA ARG A 186 -22.46 19.20 7.50
C ARG A 186 -21.33 20.00 6.86
N GLY A 187 -20.77 20.99 7.55
CA GLY A 187 -19.58 21.72 7.11
C GLY A 187 -18.33 20.84 6.98
N VAL A 188 -18.13 19.89 7.91
CA VAL A 188 -17.06 18.87 7.79
C VAL A 188 -17.35 17.89 6.64
N TYR A 189 -18.60 17.48 6.45
CA TYR A 189 -19.00 16.65 5.31
C TYR A 189 -18.83 17.35 3.96
N GLU A 190 -19.03 18.67 3.86
CA GLU A 190 -18.75 19.42 2.61
C GLU A 190 -17.26 19.63 2.36
N ARG A 191 -16.46 19.73 3.44
CA ARG A 191 -15.00 19.89 3.36
C ARG A 191 -14.28 18.57 3.06
N CYS A 192 -14.73 17.47 3.66
CA CYS A 192 -14.24 16.12 3.37
C CYS A 192 -14.93 15.58 2.12
N LYS A 193 -14.22 14.84 1.28
CA LYS A 193 -14.87 14.23 0.11
C LYS A 193 -15.79 13.10 0.56
N ARG A 194 -16.90 12.87 -0.15
CA ARG A 194 -17.89 11.81 0.17
C ARG A 194 -17.27 10.44 0.47
N TYR A 195 -16.24 10.04 -0.27
CA TYR A 195 -15.57 8.75 -0.10
C TYR A 195 -14.61 8.69 1.10
N GLN A 196 -14.21 9.82 1.69
CA GLN A 196 -13.33 9.85 2.87
C GLN A 196 -14.07 9.55 4.18
N LEU A 197 -15.41 9.64 4.13
CA LEU A 197 -16.33 9.32 5.22
C LEU A 197 -17.08 7.99 4.96
N ASP A 198 -16.82 7.36 3.82
CA ASP A 198 -17.47 6.11 3.44
C ASP A 198 -16.92 4.95 4.29
N PRO A 199 -17.77 4.27 5.09
CA PRO A 199 -17.35 3.17 5.96
C PRO A 199 -16.79 1.97 5.20
N ASP A 200 -17.08 1.85 3.90
CA ASP A 200 -16.64 0.72 3.07
C ASP A 200 -15.38 1.06 2.24
N SER A 201 -14.76 2.21 2.48
CA SER A 201 -13.56 2.67 1.77
C SER A 201 -12.27 2.47 2.55
N SER A 202 -11.13 2.58 1.86
CA SER A 202 -9.80 2.59 2.46
C SER A 202 -9.59 3.68 3.52
N TYR A 203 -10.41 4.72 3.53
CA TYR A 203 -10.36 5.79 4.53
C TYR A 203 -10.99 5.36 5.86
N ALA A 204 -11.87 4.35 5.87
CA ALA A 204 -12.48 3.82 7.09
C ALA A 204 -11.56 2.86 7.87
N ASN A 205 -10.64 2.20 7.15
CA ASN A 205 -9.73 1.21 7.72
C ASN A 205 -8.69 1.84 8.64
N ASP A 206 -8.24 1.08 9.64
CA ASP A 206 -6.97 1.37 10.33
C ASP A 206 -5.78 0.93 9.46
N VAL A 207 -4.57 1.31 9.87
CA VAL A 207 -3.35 0.92 9.18
C VAL A 207 -3.05 -0.58 9.32
N SER A 208 -2.41 -1.15 8.31
CA SER A 208 -1.97 -2.54 8.32
C SER A 208 -0.68 -2.73 9.11
N ASN A 209 -0.38 -4.00 9.42
CA ASN A 209 0.92 -4.38 9.96
C ASN A 209 2.06 -4.21 8.95
N VAL A 210 1.80 -4.24 7.64
CA VAL A 210 2.83 -3.91 6.63
C VAL A 210 3.27 -2.46 6.78
N TRP A 211 2.31 -1.54 6.94
CA TRP A 211 2.60 -0.13 7.20
C TRP A 211 3.32 0.08 8.54
N ARG A 212 2.85 -0.57 9.62
CA ARG A 212 3.51 -0.45 10.94
C ARG A 212 4.95 -0.97 10.88
N MET A 213 5.21 -2.08 10.18
CA MET A 213 6.55 -2.60 9.97
C MET A 213 7.41 -1.62 9.15
N HIS A 214 6.86 -1.04 8.08
CA HIS A 214 7.53 0.01 7.30
C HIS A 214 8.00 1.19 8.18
N GLU A 215 7.15 1.69 9.09
CA GLU A 215 7.51 2.79 9.99
C GLU A 215 8.56 2.40 11.05
N LEU A 216 8.50 1.15 11.50
CA LEU A 216 9.48 0.59 12.43
C LEU A 216 10.83 0.31 11.77
N TYR A 217 10.91 0.21 10.43
CA TYR A 217 12.18 -0.02 9.74
C TYR A 217 13.12 1.18 9.95
N ARG A 218 14.41 0.91 10.21
CA ARG A 218 15.41 1.97 10.28
C ARG A 218 15.67 2.47 8.87
N ASP A 219 15.67 3.79 8.73
CA ASP A 219 15.80 4.45 7.43
C ASP A 219 16.79 5.61 7.59
N ASN A 220 17.74 5.73 6.67
CA ASN A 220 18.69 6.83 6.59
C ASN A 220 18.67 7.54 5.23
N VAL A 221 17.56 7.42 4.48
CA VAL A 221 17.31 8.16 3.23
C VAL A 221 17.48 9.67 3.43
N GLY A 222 18.09 10.33 2.44
CA GLY A 222 18.31 11.78 2.44
C GLY A 222 19.53 12.25 3.24
N ARG A 223 20.37 11.32 3.72
CA ARG A 223 21.64 11.62 4.40
C ARG A 223 22.84 11.32 3.48
N VAL A 224 23.84 12.19 3.50
CA VAL A 224 25.17 11.90 2.96
C VAL A 224 25.89 10.97 3.93
N LEU A 225 26.29 9.79 3.46
CA LEU A 225 27.03 8.80 4.22
C LEU A 225 28.46 9.27 4.44
N LYS A 226 28.99 9.00 5.63
CA LYS A 226 30.41 9.27 5.89
C LYS A 226 31.29 8.24 5.17
N PRO A 227 32.56 8.56 4.86
CA PRO A 227 33.54 7.59 4.36
C PRO A 227 33.92 6.46 5.34
N SER A 228 33.17 6.24 6.40
CA SER A 228 33.35 5.08 7.29
C SER A 228 32.10 4.20 7.31
N GLU A 229 31.03 4.64 6.64
CA GLU A 229 29.74 3.98 6.63
C GLU A 229 29.59 3.18 5.35
N SER A 230 29.41 1.87 5.51
CA SER A 230 29.24 0.90 4.42
C SER A 230 27.84 0.29 4.38
N LEU A 231 26.87 0.88 5.09
CA LEU A 231 25.48 0.42 5.14
C LEU A 231 24.51 1.57 4.92
N SER A 232 23.63 1.40 3.94
CA SER A 232 22.46 2.27 3.73
C SER A 232 21.19 1.45 3.91
N LEU A 233 20.22 2.00 4.64
CA LEU A 233 18.95 1.37 4.97
C LEU A 233 17.81 2.20 4.40
N VAL A 234 16.95 1.55 3.64
CA VAL A 234 15.90 2.20 2.86
C VAL A 234 14.60 1.47 3.05
N ARG A 235 13.49 2.19 2.94
CA ARG A 235 12.15 1.61 2.94
C ARG A 235 11.34 2.08 1.74
N ILE A 236 10.61 1.14 1.16
CA ILE A 236 9.68 1.34 0.06
C ILE A 236 8.35 0.75 0.50
N TYR A 237 7.30 1.55 0.38
CA TYR A 237 5.94 1.13 0.67
C TYR A 237 5.09 1.20 -0.59
N VAL A 238 4.46 0.09 -0.90
CA VAL A 238 3.56 -0.09 -2.04
C VAL A 238 2.15 -0.21 -1.49
N THR A 239 1.30 0.72 -1.91
CA THR A 239 -0.09 0.81 -1.44
C THR A 239 -0.91 -0.41 -1.84
N GLY A 240 -1.98 -0.68 -1.07
CA GLY A 240 -2.87 -1.79 -1.30
C GLY A 240 -3.50 -1.80 -2.69
N ILE A 241 -3.66 -3.02 -3.23
CA ILE A 241 -4.38 -3.24 -4.49
C ILE A 241 -5.76 -2.57 -4.45
N GLY A 242 -6.16 -1.98 -5.58
CA GLY A 242 -7.42 -1.25 -5.71
C GLY A 242 -7.49 0.09 -4.99
N THR A 243 -6.38 0.62 -4.45
CA THR A 243 -6.31 1.96 -3.87
C THR A 243 -5.26 2.84 -4.57
N THR A 244 -5.47 4.15 -4.49
CA THR A 244 -4.46 5.18 -4.83
C THR A 244 -4.47 6.25 -3.74
N ILE A 245 -3.33 6.87 -3.49
CA ILE A 245 -3.18 7.91 -2.44
C ILE A 245 -4.07 9.11 -2.80
N GLY A 246 -4.97 9.50 -1.88
CA GLY A 246 -5.85 10.66 -2.02
C GLY A 246 -7.00 10.50 -3.04
N GLY A 247 -7.02 9.38 -3.76
CA GLY A 247 -8.07 9.00 -4.70
C GLY A 247 -9.20 8.19 -4.06
N PRO A 248 -10.33 8.03 -4.76
CA PRO A 248 -11.34 7.04 -4.41
C PRO A 248 -10.82 5.62 -4.68
N ASP A 249 -11.36 4.64 -3.96
CA ASP A 249 -11.04 3.24 -4.17
C ASP A 249 -11.56 2.74 -5.52
N THR A 250 -10.77 1.93 -6.22
CA THR A 250 -11.16 1.33 -7.50
C THR A 250 -11.82 -0.02 -7.27
N LEU A 251 -13.14 -0.04 -7.11
CA LEU A 251 -13.92 -1.26 -6.87
C LEU A 251 -13.70 -2.32 -7.98
N LEU A 252 -13.82 -1.91 -9.25
CA LEU A 252 -13.60 -2.73 -10.45
C LEU A 252 -12.73 -1.95 -11.46
N PRO A 253 -11.71 -2.57 -12.07
CA PRO A 253 -11.23 -3.94 -11.90
C PRO A 253 -10.26 -4.14 -10.70
N GLY A 254 -10.00 -3.10 -9.90
CA GLY A 254 -8.97 -3.09 -8.86
C GLY A 254 -9.25 -4.03 -7.67
N GLN A 255 -10.09 -3.60 -6.73
CA GLN A 255 -10.32 -4.33 -5.47
C GLN A 255 -11.00 -5.70 -5.69
N ALA A 256 -11.94 -5.79 -6.63
CA ALA A 256 -12.72 -7.01 -6.87
C ALA A 256 -12.02 -8.02 -7.80
N LEU A 257 -11.27 -7.58 -8.81
CA LEU A 257 -10.63 -8.48 -9.78
C LEU A 257 -9.10 -8.58 -9.64
N GLY A 258 -8.48 -7.71 -8.84
CA GLY A 258 -7.02 -7.62 -8.73
C GLY A 258 -6.33 -7.22 -10.04
N ARG A 259 -7.05 -6.54 -10.95
CA ARG A 259 -6.61 -6.21 -12.31
C ARG A 259 -6.60 -4.71 -12.57
N GLY A 260 -6.02 -4.32 -13.71
CA GLY A 260 -5.88 -2.93 -14.14
C GLY A 260 -4.69 -2.24 -13.48
N SER A 261 -4.65 -0.91 -13.58
CA SER A 261 -3.55 -0.06 -13.07
C SER A 261 -3.31 -0.12 -11.56
N THR A 262 -4.14 -0.86 -10.81
CA THR A 262 -4.02 -1.06 -9.36
C THR A 262 -3.99 -2.54 -8.95
N GLY A 263 -3.82 -3.46 -9.91
CA GLY A 263 -3.74 -4.91 -9.70
C GLY A 263 -2.38 -5.41 -9.18
N VAL A 264 -2.24 -6.72 -8.96
CA VAL A 264 -1.00 -7.34 -8.42
C VAL A 264 0.23 -6.97 -9.26
N LEU A 265 0.16 -7.16 -10.58
CA LEU A 265 1.28 -6.89 -11.50
C LEU A 265 1.68 -5.40 -11.50
N ALA A 266 0.70 -4.50 -11.52
CA ALA A 266 0.95 -3.06 -11.48
C ALA A 266 1.63 -2.63 -10.16
N LYS A 267 1.26 -3.24 -9.03
CA LYS A 267 1.92 -2.99 -7.73
C LYS A 267 3.35 -3.52 -7.69
N VAL A 268 3.62 -4.65 -8.34
CA VAL A 268 4.99 -5.16 -8.49
C VAL A 268 5.83 -4.25 -9.37
N GLU A 269 5.27 -3.73 -10.46
CA GLU A 269 5.92 -2.72 -11.30
C GLU A 269 6.20 -1.41 -10.53
N GLU A 270 5.21 -0.91 -9.77
CA GLU A 270 5.36 0.25 -8.88
C GLU A 270 6.53 0.06 -7.89
N ALA A 271 6.72 -1.15 -7.37
CA ALA A 271 7.82 -1.48 -6.48
C ALA A 271 9.20 -1.37 -7.18
N PHE A 272 9.34 -1.92 -8.39
CA PHE A 272 10.58 -1.82 -9.16
C PHE A 272 10.91 -0.39 -9.57
N VAL A 273 9.92 0.38 -9.99
CA VAL A 273 10.08 1.81 -10.30
C VAL A 273 10.54 2.58 -9.07
N SER A 274 9.93 2.32 -7.91
CA SER A 274 10.30 2.96 -6.64
C SER A 274 11.70 2.56 -6.19
N LEU A 275 12.08 1.29 -6.37
CA LEU A 275 13.42 0.79 -6.07
C LEU A 275 14.47 1.47 -6.95
N LYS A 276 14.25 1.51 -8.27
CA LYS A 276 15.13 2.21 -9.22
C LYS A 276 15.31 3.67 -8.82
N LYS A 277 14.21 4.39 -8.59
CA LYS A 277 14.26 5.80 -8.17
C LYS A 277 15.07 5.98 -6.88
N THR A 278 14.87 5.12 -5.89
CA THR A 278 15.51 5.28 -4.58
C THR A 278 17.00 4.95 -4.63
N VAL A 279 17.39 3.91 -5.38
CA VAL A 279 18.80 3.59 -5.65
C VAL A 279 19.51 4.79 -6.27
N LEU A 280 18.94 5.37 -7.33
CA LEU A 280 19.54 6.54 -8.00
C LEU A 280 19.66 7.75 -7.07
N GLN A 281 18.61 8.05 -6.31
CA GLN A 281 18.64 9.16 -5.35
C GLN A 281 19.75 9.00 -4.29
N ILE A 282 20.00 7.77 -3.83
CA ILE A 282 21.06 7.51 -2.85
C ILE A 282 22.43 7.68 -3.49
N MET A 283 22.63 7.14 -4.69
CA MET A 283 23.93 7.21 -5.35
C MET A 283 24.26 8.61 -5.87
N ASP A 284 23.25 9.40 -6.22
CA ASP A 284 23.40 10.83 -6.54
C ASP A 284 23.84 11.66 -5.33
N MET A 285 23.55 11.22 -4.10
CA MET A 285 23.99 11.90 -2.88
C MET A 285 25.33 11.36 -2.34
N ASN A 286 25.77 10.19 -2.80
CA ASN A 286 26.88 9.42 -2.23
C ASN A 286 27.84 8.95 -3.32
N HIS A 287 28.40 9.87 -4.10
CA HIS A 287 29.28 9.58 -5.23
C HIS A 287 30.60 8.87 -4.86
N GLU A 288 31.04 8.97 -3.60
CA GLU A 288 32.23 8.28 -3.09
C GLU A 288 31.98 6.80 -2.78
N HIS A 289 30.74 6.32 -2.95
CA HIS A 289 30.34 4.94 -2.68
C HIS A 289 29.95 4.22 -3.97
N ALA A 290 30.04 2.90 -3.94
CA ALA A 290 29.54 2.01 -4.98
C ALA A 290 28.82 0.83 -4.35
N ILE A 291 27.64 0.49 -4.87
CA ILE A 291 26.83 -0.62 -4.32
C ILE A 291 27.54 -1.94 -4.59
N GLU A 292 27.96 -2.61 -3.52
CA GLU A 292 28.57 -3.96 -3.56
C GLU A 292 27.53 -5.04 -3.35
N THR A 293 26.50 -4.79 -2.54
CA THR A 293 25.46 -5.78 -2.25
C THR A 293 24.13 -5.09 -2.07
N LEU A 294 23.07 -5.66 -2.65
CA LEU A 294 21.69 -5.25 -2.49
C LEU A 294 20.92 -6.32 -1.70
N GLU A 295 20.65 -6.04 -0.43
CA GLU A 295 19.85 -6.91 0.45
C GLU A 295 18.37 -6.47 0.43
N LEU A 296 17.44 -7.39 0.28
CA LEU A 296 16.00 -7.13 0.24
C LEU A 296 15.28 -7.78 1.44
N ASP A 297 14.48 -6.99 2.15
CA ASP A 297 13.53 -7.44 3.16
C ASP A 297 12.11 -7.21 2.63
N ILE A 298 11.39 -8.27 2.28
CA ILE A 298 10.13 -8.18 1.55
C ILE A 298 8.97 -8.56 2.46
N PHE A 299 7.98 -7.70 2.58
CA PHE A 299 6.79 -7.92 3.39
C PHE A 299 5.51 -7.79 2.57
N GLY A 300 4.48 -8.54 2.93
CA GLY A 300 3.18 -8.33 2.31
C GLY A 300 2.00 -8.89 3.09
N PHE A 301 0.82 -8.30 2.89
CA PHE A 301 -0.44 -8.75 3.48
C PHE A 301 -1.47 -9.07 2.40
N SER A 302 -2.21 -10.18 2.54
CA SER A 302 -3.34 -10.53 1.66
C SER A 302 -2.89 -10.68 0.20
N ARG A 303 -3.49 -9.92 -0.73
CA ARG A 303 -3.02 -9.82 -2.11
C ARG A 303 -1.70 -9.05 -2.25
N GLY A 304 -1.34 -8.20 -1.29
CA GLY A 304 0.01 -7.65 -1.17
C GLY A 304 1.05 -8.74 -0.87
N ALA A 305 0.69 -9.77 -0.09
CA ALA A 305 1.56 -10.95 0.07
C ALA A 305 1.69 -11.76 -1.23
N ALA A 306 0.64 -11.81 -2.06
CA ALA A 306 0.73 -12.37 -3.40
C ALA A 306 1.66 -11.55 -4.31
N ALA A 307 1.56 -10.21 -4.25
CA ALA A 307 2.48 -9.30 -4.94
C ALA A 307 3.93 -9.46 -4.46
N ALA A 308 4.15 -9.61 -3.15
CA ALA A 308 5.46 -9.88 -2.57
C ALA A 308 6.08 -11.17 -3.11
N ARG A 309 5.31 -12.27 -3.13
CA ARG A 309 5.76 -13.56 -3.72
C ARG A 309 6.07 -13.42 -5.21
N HIS A 310 5.23 -12.70 -5.95
CA HIS A 310 5.48 -12.45 -7.36
C HIS A 310 6.71 -11.57 -7.60
N PHE A 311 6.91 -10.53 -6.80
CA PHE A 311 8.08 -9.67 -6.83
C PHE A 311 9.36 -10.47 -6.58
N VAL A 312 9.35 -11.39 -5.60
CA VAL A 312 10.46 -12.33 -5.38
C VAL A 312 10.77 -13.11 -6.65
N ASN A 313 9.77 -13.69 -7.32
CA ASN A 313 9.98 -14.41 -8.57
C ASN A 313 10.54 -13.52 -9.70
N GLN A 314 10.18 -12.23 -9.75
CA GLN A 314 10.78 -11.30 -10.71
C GLN A 314 12.23 -10.95 -10.36
N VAL A 315 12.57 -10.82 -9.07
CA VAL A 315 13.95 -10.62 -8.62
C VAL A 315 14.83 -11.84 -8.96
N LEU A 316 14.32 -13.05 -8.77
CA LEU A 316 15.04 -14.29 -9.06
C LEU A 316 15.36 -14.51 -10.55
N LYS A 317 14.73 -13.76 -11.45
CA LYS A 317 15.09 -13.77 -12.89
C LYS A 317 16.44 -13.09 -13.16
N ALA A 318 16.99 -12.36 -12.18
CA ALA A 318 18.29 -11.69 -12.25
C ALA A 318 18.44 -10.88 -13.56
N GLU A 319 19.40 -11.25 -14.41
CA GLU A 319 19.70 -10.57 -15.68
C GLU A 319 18.57 -10.68 -16.73
N GLN A 320 17.61 -11.59 -16.54
CA GLN A 320 16.40 -11.70 -17.37
C GLN A 320 15.18 -10.98 -16.75
N GLY A 321 15.39 -10.33 -15.60
CA GLY A 321 14.35 -9.70 -14.81
C GLY A 321 14.34 -8.17 -14.89
N PRO A 322 13.37 -7.52 -14.21
CA PRO A 322 13.23 -6.06 -14.23
C PRO A 322 14.41 -5.29 -13.61
N LEU A 323 15.27 -5.96 -12.82
CA LEU A 323 16.44 -5.33 -12.21
C LEU A 323 17.62 -5.16 -13.18
N ASP A 324 17.66 -5.90 -14.29
CA ASP A 324 18.77 -5.79 -15.26
C ASP A 324 18.87 -4.38 -15.82
N GLU A 325 17.74 -3.79 -16.22
CA GLU A 325 17.69 -2.43 -16.75
C GLU A 325 18.23 -1.39 -15.75
N LEU A 326 17.97 -1.58 -14.45
CA LEU A 326 18.51 -0.71 -13.39
C LEU A 326 20.04 -0.78 -13.36
N VAL A 327 20.62 -1.98 -13.40
CA VAL A 327 22.07 -2.16 -13.29
C VAL A 327 22.78 -1.74 -14.57
N GLN A 328 22.29 -2.14 -15.74
CA GLN A 328 22.93 -1.83 -17.03
C GLN A 328 22.96 -0.34 -17.32
N ASN A 329 21.84 0.36 -17.08
CA ASN A 329 21.76 1.80 -17.35
C ASN A 329 22.47 2.66 -16.29
N ASN A 330 22.89 2.06 -15.17
CA ASN A 330 23.50 2.76 -14.05
C ASN A 330 24.71 2.01 -13.51
N ARG A 331 25.55 1.44 -14.37
CA ARG A 331 26.75 0.67 -13.96
C ARG A 331 27.65 1.43 -12.99
N GLN A 332 27.73 2.75 -13.14
CA GLN A 332 28.45 3.65 -12.25
C GLN A 332 27.90 3.66 -10.81
N ALA A 333 26.65 3.27 -10.55
CA ALA A 333 26.10 3.17 -9.20
C ALA A 333 26.60 1.91 -8.45
N PHE A 334 27.14 0.93 -9.17
CA PHE A 334 27.50 -0.38 -8.63
C PHE A 334 29.01 -0.61 -8.63
N ALA A 335 29.47 -1.53 -7.79
CA ALA A 335 30.85 -1.97 -7.74
C ALA A 335 31.24 -2.70 -9.04
N PRO A 336 32.52 -2.63 -9.48
CA PRO A 336 33.03 -3.43 -10.57
C PRO A 336 32.77 -4.92 -10.33
N GLY A 337 32.24 -5.60 -11.35
CA GLY A 337 31.88 -7.01 -11.25
C GLY A 337 30.52 -7.31 -10.62
N PHE A 338 29.74 -6.29 -10.22
CA PHE A 338 28.41 -6.49 -9.66
C PHE A 338 27.50 -7.29 -10.60
N ALA A 339 26.98 -8.41 -10.09
CA ALA A 339 26.09 -9.32 -10.79
C ALA A 339 24.80 -9.54 -10.00
N LEU A 340 23.66 -9.47 -10.70
CA LEU A 340 22.34 -9.61 -10.07
C LEU A 340 22.16 -10.99 -9.44
N SER A 341 22.71 -12.02 -10.07
CA SER A 341 22.65 -13.40 -9.61
C SER A 341 23.42 -13.70 -8.31
N THR A 342 24.40 -12.88 -7.92
CA THR A 342 25.23 -13.12 -6.72
C THR A 342 25.10 -12.03 -5.66
N ASP A 343 24.92 -10.77 -6.09
CA ASP A 343 25.06 -9.61 -5.22
C ASP A 343 23.70 -9.01 -4.80
N VAL A 344 22.60 -9.52 -5.38
CA VAL A 344 21.24 -9.28 -4.89
C VAL A 344 20.79 -10.46 -4.02
N ARG A 345 20.46 -10.18 -2.77
CA ARG A 345 20.12 -11.20 -1.77
C ARG A 345 18.79 -10.86 -1.11
N ILE A 346 17.88 -11.83 -1.08
CA ILE A 346 16.64 -11.68 -0.31
C ILE A 346 16.90 -12.25 1.08
N THR A 347 16.90 -11.40 2.09
CA THR A 347 17.28 -11.79 3.45
C THR A 347 16.05 -12.25 4.24
N PHE A 348 14.93 -11.54 4.12
CA PHE A 348 13.70 -11.89 4.83
C PHE A 348 12.45 -11.74 3.97
N ILE A 349 11.54 -12.71 4.03
CA ILE A 349 10.20 -12.62 3.46
C ILE A 349 9.16 -12.79 4.59
N GLY A 350 8.42 -11.72 4.90
CA GLY A 350 7.37 -11.70 5.92
C GLY A 350 5.97 -11.58 5.33
N LEU A 351 5.20 -12.67 5.34
CA LEU A 351 3.88 -12.73 4.75
C LEU A 351 2.78 -12.78 5.82
N PHE A 352 1.72 -12.00 5.62
CA PHE A 352 0.47 -12.08 6.36
C PHE A 352 -0.62 -12.61 5.44
N ASP A 353 -1.08 -13.82 5.71
CA ASP A 353 -2.27 -14.46 5.18
C ASP A 353 -2.47 -14.28 3.65
N THR A 354 -1.51 -14.76 2.85
CA THR A 354 -1.54 -14.70 1.38
C THR A 354 -2.85 -15.18 0.78
N VAL A 355 -3.50 -14.31 0.01
CA VAL A 355 -4.72 -14.60 -0.76
C VAL A 355 -4.49 -14.17 -2.20
N LEU A 356 -4.84 -15.03 -3.15
CA LEU A 356 -4.94 -14.68 -4.57
C LEU A 356 -6.38 -14.94 -5.03
N SER A 357 -7.11 -13.88 -5.32
CA SER A 357 -8.42 -13.95 -5.98
C SER A 357 -8.35 -13.11 -7.24
N VAL A 358 -8.10 -13.77 -8.38
CA VAL A 358 -8.15 -13.17 -9.72
C VAL A 358 -9.29 -13.85 -10.47
N GLY A 359 -10.49 -13.27 -10.46
CA GLY A 359 -11.67 -13.87 -11.11
C GLY A 359 -12.81 -12.86 -11.31
N GLY A 360 -13.43 -12.88 -12.50
CA GLY A 360 -14.50 -11.97 -12.95
C GLY A 360 -15.76 -11.95 -12.08
N LEU A 361 -16.67 -11.00 -12.35
CA LEU A 361 -17.94 -10.73 -11.64
C LEU A 361 -18.93 -11.92 -11.49
N GLY A 362 -18.57 -13.14 -11.87
CA GLY A 362 -19.36 -14.36 -11.66
C GLY A 362 -18.53 -15.62 -11.33
N ALA A 363 -17.21 -15.51 -11.19
CA ALA A 363 -16.30 -16.62 -10.90
C ALA A 363 -15.35 -16.22 -9.76
N TRP A 364 -15.94 -15.84 -8.63
CA TRP A 364 -15.19 -15.62 -7.42
C TRP A 364 -14.62 -16.97 -6.95
N GLY A 365 -13.31 -17.06 -6.73
CA GLY A 365 -12.70 -18.21 -6.05
C GLY A 365 -12.44 -19.48 -6.88
N VAL A 366 -12.27 -19.43 -8.20
CA VAL A 366 -11.70 -20.56 -8.96
C VAL A 366 -10.22 -20.30 -9.27
N PRO A 367 -9.28 -20.76 -8.46
CA PRO A 367 -7.90 -20.90 -8.92
C PRO A 367 -7.84 -22.09 -9.87
N GLY A 368 -7.40 -21.81 -11.09
CA GLY A 368 -7.44 -22.73 -12.21
C GLY A 368 -8.00 -22.12 -13.48
N ASP A 369 -8.62 -20.94 -13.42
CA ASP A 369 -8.90 -20.18 -14.64
C ASP A 369 -7.57 -19.81 -15.31
N ALA A 370 -7.48 -19.97 -16.63
CA ALA A 370 -6.29 -19.77 -17.46
C ALA A 370 -5.61 -18.38 -17.34
N LEU A 371 -6.14 -17.48 -16.50
CA LEU A 371 -5.64 -16.14 -16.19
C LEU A 371 -4.79 -16.06 -14.91
N ASN A 372 -4.62 -17.17 -14.15
CA ASN A 372 -3.59 -17.28 -13.11
C ASN A 372 -2.16 -17.40 -13.70
N GLY A 373 -2.02 -17.54 -15.02
CA GLY A 373 -0.72 -17.80 -15.67
C GLY A 373 0.32 -16.69 -15.56
N GLU A 374 -0.06 -15.46 -15.18
CA GLU A 374 0.87 -14.33 -15.10
C GLU A 374 1.45 -14.09 -13.68
N VAL A 375 0.72 -14.45 -12.62
CA VAL A 375 1.15 -14.20 -11.23
C VAL A 375 1.73 -15.47 -10.61
N ASP A 376 3.06 -15.56 -10.63
CA ASP A 376 3.79 -16.63 -9.96
C ASP A 376 3.87 -16.42 -8.44
N LEU A 377 3.22 -17.31 -7.69
CA LEU A 377 3.28 -17.34 -6.23
C LEU A 377 4.30 -18.33 -5.68
N TYR A 378 4.86 -19.21 -6.51
CA TYR A 378 5.75 -20.24 -6.02
C TYR A 378 6.99 -19.61 -5.39
N LEU A 379 7.36 -20.02 -4.18
CA LEU A 379 8.64 -19.61 -3.59
C LEU A 379 9.62 -20.78 -3.69
N PRO A 380 10.64 -20.73 -4.58
CA PRO A 380 11.61 -21.81 -4.66
C PRO A 380 12.47 -21.86 -3.41
N TRP A 381 12.90 -23.06 -3.04
CA TRP A 381 13.78 -23.23 -1.88
C TRP A 381 15.09 -22.48 -2.08
N GLY A 382 15.53 -21.79 -1.02
CA GLY A 382 16.71 -20.93 -1.09
C GLY A 382 16.48 -19.57 -1.75
N CYS A 383 15.24 -19.21 -2.10
CA CYS A 383 14.94 -17.87 -2.64
C CYS A 383 15.25 -16.74 -1.66
N ALA A 384 15.23 -17.03 -0.36
CA ALA A 384 15.54 -16.09 0.71
C ALA A 384 16.18 -16.82 1.90
N GLU A 385 16.92 -16.08 2.73
CA GLU A 385 17.53 -16.64 3.95
C GLU A 385 16.45 -17.04 4.97
N HIS A 386 15.39 -16.24 5.09
CA HIS A 386 14.26 -16.51 5.98
C HIS A 386 12.92 -16.22 5.31
N VAL A 387 11.95 -17.13 5.48
CA VAL A 387 10.57 -16.94 5.03
C VAL A 387 9.62 -17.31 6.16
N VAL A 388 8.79 -16.35 6.56
CA VAL A 388 7.78 -16.48 7.61
C VAL A 388 6.42 -16.12 7.03
N HIS A 389 5.44 -17.01 7.18
CA HIS A 389 4.06 -16.77 6.75
C HIS A 389 3.10 -16.98 7.93
N LEU A 390 2.52 -15.89 8.43
CA LEU A 390 1.45 -15.94 9.43
C LEU A 390 0.10 -16.14 8.72
N THR A 391 -0.67 -17.14 9.12
CA THR A 391 -1.93 -17.54 8.46
C THR A 391 -3.10 -17.50 9.42
N ALA A 392 -4.24 -16.98 8.96
CA ALA A 392 -5.44 -16.81 9.77
C ALA A 392 -6.15 -18.15 9.96
N ARG A 393 -6.20 -18.63 11.21
CA ARG A 393 -6.89 -19.87 11.59
C ARG A 393 -8.40 -19.75 11.43
N ASP A 394 -8.95 -18.60 11.82
CA ASP A 394 -10.38 -18.36 11.97
C ASP A 394 -10.96 -17.58 10.77
N GLU A 395 -10.24 -17.57 9.63
CA GLU A 395 -10.75 -17.09 8.35
C GLU A 395 -11.48 -18.21 7.61
N HIS A 396 -12.75 -17.96 7.24
CA HIS A 396 -13.63 -18.97 6.67
C HIS A 396 -14.35 -18.51 5.40
N ARG A 397 -14.11 -17.29 4.92
CA ARG A 397 -14.77 -16.76 3.72
C ARG A 397 -14.35 -17.53 2.48
N TYR A 398 -15.34 -17.75 1.62
CA TYR A 398 -15.16 -18.38 0.32
C TYR A 398 -14.19 -17.58 -0.58
N ASN A 399 -14.25 -16.25 -0.52
CA ASN A 399 -13.45 -15.36 -1.37
C ASN A 399 -12.02 -15.11 -0.84
N PHE A 400 -11.63 -15.74 0.27
CA PHE A 400 -10.32 -15.55 0.90
C PHE A 400 -9.53 -16.87 0.99
N PRO A 401 -9.33 -17.61 -0.11
CA PRO A 401 -8.54 -18.82 -0.02
C PRO A 401 -7.08 -18.53 0.34
N LEU A 402 -6.49 -19.41 1.14
CA LEU A 402 -5.09 -19.32 1.55
C LEU A 402 -4.17 -19.92 0.49
N SER A 403 -3.19 -19.15 0.03
CA SER A 403 -2.03 -19.68 -0.70
C SER A 403 -0.91 -19.99 0.27
N ARG A 404 -0.64 -21.27 0.50
CA ARG A 404 0.36 -21.75 1.47
C ARG A 404 1.78 -21.49 1.01
N VAL A 405 2.74 -21.68 1.91
CA VAL A 405 4.17 -21.81 1.59
C VAL A 405 4.64 -23.24 1.91
N SER A 406 5.53 -23.80 1.10
CA SER A 406 6.05 -25.15 1.33
C SER A 406 7.18 -25.15 2.36
N ALA A 407 7.32 -26.24 3.12
CA ALA A 407 8.53 -26.49 3.90
C ALA A 407 9.77 -26.36 3.00
N PRO A 408 10.91 -25.83 3.46
CA PRO A 408 11.28 -25.58 4.86
C PRO A 408 10.82 -24.22 5.44
N PHE A 409 10.01 -23.44 4.71
CA PHE A 409 9.55 -22.14 5.19
C PHE A 409 8.64 -22.26 6.42
N GLN A 410 8.66 -21.23 7.26
CA GLN A 410 7.91 -21.22 8.51
C GLN A 410 6.48 -20.69 8.27
N GLU A 411 5.51 -21.60 8.19
CA GLU A 411 4.08 -21.25 8.16
C GLU A 411 3.45 -21.43 9.54
N LEU A 412 2.90 -20.36 10.12
CA LEU A 412 2.27 -20.36 11.45
C LEU A 412 0.77 -20.09 11.33
N SER A 413 -0.06 -21.04 11.75
CA SER A 413 -1.52 -20.84 11.84
C SER A 413 -1.88 -20.28 13.21
N LEU A 414 -2.39 -19.04 13.23
CA LEU A 414 -2.61 -18.27 14.45
C LEU A 414 -4.08 -17.86 14.59
N PRO A 415 -4.61 -17.72 15.83
CA PRO A 415 -5.98 -17.29 16.09
C PRO A 415 -6.36 -15.97 15.40
N GLY A 416 -7.59 -15.84 14.92
CA GLY A 416 -8.08 -14.63 14.27
C GLY A 416 -8.39 -14.78 12.79
N ALA A 417 -9.16 -13.83 12.30
CA ALA A 417 -9.52 -13.68 10.90
C ALA A 417 -8.41 -12.97 10.10
N HIS A 418 -8.64 -12.81 8.79
CA HIS A 418 -7.66 -12.25 7.85
C HIS A 418 -7.02 -10.93 8.31
N SER A 419 -7.84 -9.93 8.65
CA SER A 419 -7.37 -8.60 9.07
C SER A 419 -7.04 -8.52 10.56
N ASP A 420 -7.38 -9.55 11.36
CA ASP A 420 -6.84 -9.68 12.71
C ASP A 420 -5.34 -9.90 12.66
N LEU A 421 -4.83 -10.61 11.64
CA LEU A 421 -3.40 -10.80 11.42
C LEU A 421 -2.75 -9.64 10.68
N GLY A 422 -3.33 -9.23 9.56
CA GLY A 422 -2.74 -8.22 8.69
C GLY A 422 -2.93 -6.78 9.15
N GLY A 423 -3.85 -6.52 10.07
CA GLY A 423 -4.32 -5.18 10.39
C GLY A 423 -5.38 -4.68 9.39
N GLY A 424 -5.94 -3.50 9.67
CA GLY A 424 -7.04 -2.91 8.91
C GLY A 424 -8.32 -2.71 9.73
N TYR A 425 -8.55 -3.53 10.75
CA TYR A 425 -9.67 -3.31 11.67
C TYR A 425 -9.42 -2.08 12.56
N PRO A 426 -10.44 -1.23 12.78
CA PRO A 426 -10.36 -0.12 13.71
C PRO A 426 -10.14 -0.62 15.16
N PRO A 427 -9.68 0.26 16.08
CA PRO A 427 -9.48 -0.10 17.48
C PRO A 427 -10.70 -0.76 18.13
N GLU A 428 -11.89 -0.34 17.73
CA GLU A 428 -13.18 -0.91 18.10
C GLU A 428 -14.15 -0.89 16.90
N MET A 429 -14.92 -1.96 16.73
CA MET A 429 -15.92 -2.17 15.67
C MET A 429 -17.19 -2.77 16.28
N GLU A 430 -18.35 -2.34 15.80
CA GLU A 430 -19.63 -3.02 16.05
C GLU A 430 -19.92 -4.00 14.91
N GLU A 431 -20.00 -5.30 15.24
CA GLU A 431 -20.41 -6.34 14.31
C GLU A 431 -21.94 -6.49 14.38
N SER A 432 -22.63 -6.40 13.24
CA SER A 432 -24.05 -6.78 13.09
C SER A 432 -24.19 -7.75 11.91
N LEU A 433 -24.10 -9.04 12.20
CA LEU A 433 -23.77 -10.08 11.21
C LEU A 433 -24.77 -11.24 11.22
N TYR A 434 -25.24 -11.64 10.05
CA TYR A 434 -25.96 -12.91 9.88
C TYR A 434 -24.98 -14.07 9.83
N LEU A 435 -24.94 -14.88 10.89
CA LEU A 435 -24.01 -16.03 10.98
C LEU A 435 -24.52 -17.27 10.22
N GLY A 436 -25.78 -17.27 9.81
CA GLY A 436 -26.39 -18.32 9.00
C GLY A 436 -27.07 -17.73 7.78
N ARG A 437 -27.15 -18.52 6.71
CA ARG A 437 -27.88 -18.13 5.50
C ARG A 437 -29.34 -17.87 5.86
N PRO A 438 -29.91 -16.71 5.49
CA PRO A 438 -31.34 -16.46 5.67
C PRO A 438 -32.18 -17.59 5.07
N LEU A 439 -32.98 -18.22 5.92
CA LEU A 439 -33.97 -19.22 5.53
C LEU A 439 -35.25 -18.50 5.14
N CYS A 440 -36.02 -19.05 4.19
CA CYS A 440 -37.20 -18.39 3.64
C CYS A 440 -38.34 -19.39 3.47
N ASP A 441 -39.53 -19.00 3.95
CA ASP A 441 -40.78 -19.68 3.69
C ASP A 441 -41.75 -18.74 2.95
N TRP A 442 -42.51 -19.29 1.99
CA TRP A 442 -43.61 -18.60 1.32
C TRP A 442 -44.95 -19.10 1.87
N VAL A 443 -45.64 -18.26 2.64
CA VAL A 443 -46.82 -18.65 3.44
C VAL A 443 -47.96 -17.67 3.26
N SER A 444 -49.18 -18.06 3.68
CA SER A 444 -50.31 -17.13 3.80
C SER A 444 -49.94 -15.94 4.70
N ARG A 445 -50.46 -14.76 4.37
CA ARG A 445 -50.28 -13.55 5.18
C ARG A 445 -50.73 -13.71 6.63
N ASP A 446 -51.74 -14.54 6.87
CA ASP A 446 -52.28 -14.80 8.21
C ASP A 446 -51.38 -15.72 9.06
N THR A 447 -50.42 -16.42 8.44
CA THR A 447 -49.50 -17.31 9.16
C THR A 447 -48.53 -16.47 9.99
N PRO A 448 -48.49 -16.60 11.34
CA PRO A 448 -47.50 -15.89 12.16
C PRO A 448 -46.08 -16.33 11.82
N ALA A 449 -45.14 -15.38 11.71
CA ALA A 449 -43.75 -15.65 11.33
C ALA A 449 -43.08 -16.72 12.21
N GLN A 450 -43.35 -16.70 13.53
CA GLN A 450 -42.78 -17.64 14.51
C GLN A 450 -43.27 -19.08 14.34
N ARG A 451 -44.35 -19.31 13.58
CA ARG A 451 -44.87 -20.67 13.30
C ARG A 451 -44.28 -21.29 12.04
N THR A 452 -43.51 -20.51 11.26
CA THR A 452 -42.88 -20.99 10.02
C THR A 452 -41.77 -22.01 10.29
N LEU A 453 -41.40 -22.78 9.27
CA LEU A 453 -40.28 -23.72 9.35
C LEU A 453 -38.95 -22.95 9.31
N ALA A 454 -38.88 -21.88 8.51
CA ALA A 454 -37.73 -20.97 8.45
C ALA A 454 -37.36 -20.43 9.84
N TYR A 455 -38.33 -19.92 10.60
CA TYR A 455 -38.10 -19.43 11.97
C TYR A 455 -37.61 -20.53 12.91
N ARG A 456 -38.28 -21.69 12.94
CA ARG A 456 -37.91 -22.81 13.82
C ARG A 456 -36.49 -23.33 13.53
N ASN A 457 -36.12 -23.43 12.26
CA ASN A 457 -34.77 -23.83 11.87
C ASN A 457 -33.73 -22.77 12.24
N ALA A 458 -34.05 -21.49 12.06
CA ALA A 458 -33.17 -20.39 12.46
C ALA A 458 -32.99 -20.30 13.99
N GLU A 459 -34.04 -20.59 14.77
CA GLU A 459 -34.00 -20.69 16.23
C GLU A 459 -33.07 -21.82 16.68
N GLN A 460 -33.20 -23.01 16.08
CA GLN A 460 -32.30 -24.14 16.36
C GLN A 460 -30.84 -23.81 16.00
N ALA A 461 -30.61 -23.16 14.85
CA ALA A 461 -29.28 -22.72 14.44
C ALA A 461 -28.70 -21.66 15.39
N THR A 462 -29.53 -20.73 15.87
CA THR A 462 -29.13 -19.71 16.86
C THR A 462 -28.71 -20.38 18.17
N ALA A 463 -29.51 -21.32 18.68
CA ALA A 463 -29.21 -22.07 19.91
C ALA A 463 -27.92 -22.91 19.79
N TYR A 464 -27.63 -23.42 18.59
CA TYR A 464 -26.35 -24.09 18.31
C TYR A 464 -25.17 -23.10 18.35
N LEU A 465 -25.29 -21.96 17.68
CA LEU A 465 -24.24 -20.93 17.63
C LEU A 465 -23.96 -20.28 18.99
N GLN A 466 -24.95 -20.20 19.88
CA GLN A 466 -24.74 -19.73 21.26
C GLN A 466 -23.72 -20.57 22.04
N ARG A 467 -23.50 -21.83 21.65
CA ARG A 467 -22.47 -22.69 22.26
C ARG A 467 -21.04 -22.29 21.88
N ALA A 468 -20.88 -21.53 20.79
CA ALA A 468 -19.59 -21.00 20.37
C ALA A 468 -19.09 -19.87 21.30
N ASP A 469 -19.90 -19.40 22.26
CA ASP A 469 -19.44 -18.53 23.35
C ASP A 469 -18.74 -17.26 22.81
N LEU A 470 -19.42 -16.59 21.87
CA LEU A 470 -18.92 -15.43 21.12
C LEU A 470 -19.16 -14.09 21.82
N LEU A 471 -20.00 -14.05 22.85
CA LEU A 471 -20.41 -12.82 23.52
C LEU A 471 -19.53 -12.57 24.75
N ASP A 472 -19.01 -11.35 24.86
CA ASP A 472 -18.33 -10.89 26.07
C ASP A 472 -19.37 -10.67 27.19
N PRO A 473 -19.26 -11.34 28.35
CA PRO A 473 -20.17 -11.10 29.47
C PRO A 473 -20.16 -9.67 30.03
N GLN A 474 -19.16 -8.85 29.66
CA GLN A 474 -19.07 -7.44 30.06
C GLN A 474 -19.70 -6.48 29.04
N ASP A 475 -20.14 -6.97 27.87
CA ASP A 475 -20.82 -6.17 26.86
C ASP A 475 -22.33 -6.41 26.94
N ASP A 476 -23.03 -5.57 27.71
CA ASP A 476 -24.49 -5.65 27.88
C ASP A 476 -25.27 -5.41 26.58
N SER A 477 -24.63 -4.86 25.54
CA SER A 477 -25.23 -4.63 24.23
C SER A 477 -25.10 -5.84 23.28
N ALA A 478 -24.22 -6.79 23.63
CA ALA A 478 -23.97 -7.96 22.81
C ALA A 478 -25.16 -8.94 22.83
N SER A 479 -25.57 -9.41 21.66
CA SER A 479 -26.67 -10.34 21.51
C SER A 479 -26.43 -11.30 20.35
N LEU A 480 -26.89 -12.55 20.53
CA LEU A 480 -26.98 -13.54 19.46
C LEU A 480 -28.39 -14.12 19.50
N THR A 481 -29.24 -13.59 18.61
CA THR A 481 -30.68 -13.83 18.59
C THR A 481 -31.15 -14.29 17.23
N THR A 482 -32.33 -14.90 17.18
CA THR A 482 -32.99 -15.20 15.90
C THR A 482 -33.70 -13.95 15.41
N ASP A 483 -33.22 -13.39 14.31
CA ASP A 483 -33.90 -12.31 13.62
C ASP A 483 -34.92 -12.86 12.63
N VAL A 484 -36.06 -12.18 12.51
CA VAL A 484 -37.18 -12.60 11.66
C VAL A 484 -37.84 -11.39 11.04
N TRP A 485 -38.04 -11.44 9.73
CA TRP A 485 -38.67 -10.36 8.99
C TRP A 485 -39.64 -10.89 7.94
N GLU A 486 -40.65 -10.08 7.64
CA GLU A 486 -41.72 -10.41 6.70
C GLU A 486 -41.61 -9.49 5.48
N HIS A 487 -41.61 -10.08 4.30
CA HIS A 487 -41.63 -9.36 3.03
C HIS A 487 -42.92 -9.65 2.27
N TYR A 488 -43.61 -8.60 1.88
CA TYR A 488 -44.90 -8.67 1.21
C TYR A 488 -44.72 -8.36 -0.27
N ALA A 489 -45.16 -9.28 -1.13
CA ALA A 489 -45.13 -9.06 -2.57
C ALA A 489 -45.98 -7.82 -2.96
N PRO A 490 -45.59 -7.06 -4.01
CA PRO A 490 -46.38 -5.95 -4.54
C PRO A 490 -47.79 -6.42 -4.93
N TYR A 491 -48.80 -5.58 -4.66
CA TYR A 491 -50.19 -5.88 -4.97
C TYR A 491 -50.39 -5.98 -6.49
N SER A 492 -50.84 -7.15 -6.96
CA SER A 492 -50.93 -7.50 -8.38
C SER A 492 -52.35 -7.87 -8.84
N GLY A 493 -53.30 -7.98 -7.91
CA GLY A 493 -54.66 -8.48 -8.14
C GLY A 493 -54.76 -9.99 -8.30
N ASP A 494 -53.65 -10.73 -8.16
CA ASP A 494 -53.59 -12.19 -8.31
C ASP A 494 -53.72 -12.90 -6.94
N ARG A 495 -54.01 -14.21 -6.93
CA ARG A 495 -54.07 -15.03 -5.68
C ARG A 495 -52.81 -14.93 -4.82
N ARG A 496 -51.66 -14.57 -5.42
CA ARG A 496 -50.37 -14.37 -4.74
C ARG A 496 -50.37 -13.18 -3.79
N ASP A 497 -51.32 -12.26 -3.91
CA ASP A 497 -51.48 -11.13 -3.00
C ASP A 497 -51.87 -11.58 -1.59
N SER A 498 -52.35 -12.82 -1.40
CA SER A 498 -52.64 -13.42 -0.09
C SER A 498 -51.41 -14.04 0.61
N MET A 499 -50.23 -13.97 0.00
CA MET A 499 -49.03 -14.62 0.48
C MET A 499 -47.95 -13.61 0.91
N LYS A 500 -47.04 -14.05 1.77
CA LYS A 500 -45.85 -13.31 2.22
C LYS A 500 -44.63 -14.24 2.27
N TYR A 501 -43.45 -13.65 2.17
CA TYR A 501 -42.20 -14.31 2.52
C TYR A 501 -41.89 -14.05 3.98
N VAL A 502 -41.58 -15.10 4.72
CA VAL A 502 -41.02 -15.00 6.08
C VAL A 502 -39.58 -15.46 6.01
N LEU A 503 -38.66 -14.59 6.39
CA LEU A 503 -37.25 -14.89 6.44
C LEU A 503 -36.77 -14.90 7.89
N ALA A 504 -35.85 -15.80 8.21
CA ALA A 504 -35.25 -15.87 9.54
C ALA A 504 -33.79 -16.32 9.48
N ALA A 505 -32.96 -15.76 10.36
CA ALA A 505 -31.54 -16.06 10.47
C ALA A 505 -30.99 -15.78 11.88
N PRO A 506 -29.90 -16.45 12.30
CA PRO A 506 -29.13 -16.04 13.47
C PRO A 506 -28.43 -14.70 13.21
N LEU A 507 -28.72 -13.70 14.03
CA LEU A 507 -28.10 -12.38 13.99
C LEU A 507 -27.22 -12.18 15.22
N LEU A 508 -25.95 -11.91 14.98
CA LEU A 508 -24.97 -11.52 15.98
C LEU A 508 -24.87 -9.99 16.01
N ARG A 509 -24.96 -9.40 17.19
CA ARG A 509 -24.55 -8.03 17.48
C ARG A 509 -23.54 -8.03 18.62
N ARG A 510 -22.37 -7.43 18.45
CA ARG A 510 -21.37 -7.30 19.53
C ARG A 510 -20.31 -6.27 19.19
N ARG A 511 -19.54 -5.83 20.19
CA ARG A 511 -18.30 -5.07 19.97
C ARG A 511 -17.09 -5.98 19.89
N VAL A 512 -16.17 -5.68 18.97
CA VAL A 512 -14.89 -6.37 18.80
C VAL A 512 -13.78 -5.34 18.63
N ARG A 513 -12.59 -5.66 19.13
CA ARG A 513 -11.43 -4.76 19.16
C ARG A 513 -10.35 -5.19 18.16
N GLY A 514 -9.83 -4.25 17.36
CA GLY A 514 -8.78 -4.49 16.35
C GLY A 514 -7.36 -4.72 16.88
N HIS A 515 -7.16 -4.69 18.21
CA HIS A 515 -5.84 -4.72 18.85
C HIS A 515 -5.10 -6.06 18.68
N LEU A 516 -5.78 -7.14 18.27
CA LEU A 516 -5.13 -8.43 17.99
C LEU A 516 -4.07 -8.32 16.89
N SER A 517 -4.27 -7.41 15.92
CA SER A 517 -3.27 -7.13 14.89
C SER A 517 -1.95 -6.62 15.48
N LEU A 518 -1.97 -5.89 16.60
CA LEU A 518 -0.76 -5.42 17.27
C LEU A 518 0.02 -6.54 17.98
N VAL A 519 -0.64 -7.66 18.28
CA VAL A 519 0.03 -8.88 18.75
C VAL A 519 0.80 -9.52 17.59
N TYR A 520 0.18 -9.63 16.42
CA TYR A 520 0.83 -10.20 15.24
C TYR A 520 1.90 -9.31 14.63
N LEU A 521 1.80 -8.00 14.81
CA LEU A 521 2.90 -7.07 14.59
C LEU A 521 4.12 -7.48 15.40
N ARG A 522 3.96 -7.71 16.72
CA ARG A 522 5.05 -8.13 17.62
C ARG A 522 5.61 -9.50 17.25
N VAL A 523 4.75 -10.45 16.88
CA VAL A 523 5.18 -11.78 16.41
C VAL A 523 6.10 -11.65 15.19
N MET A 524 5.65 -10.97 14.13
CA MET A 524 6.47 -10.81 12.92
C MET A 524 7.72 -9.96 13.20
N HIS A 525 7.60 -8.89 13.98
CA HIS A 525 8.72 -8.01 14.37
C HIS A 525 9.83 -8.77 15.08
N VAL A 526 9.47 -9.62 16.04
CA VAL A 526 10.44 -10.45 16.77
C VAL A 526 11.11 -11.45 15.82
N LEU A 527 10.35 -12.19 15.02
CA LEU A 527 10.92 -13.15 14.07
C LEU A 527 11.85 -12.48 13.05
N ALA A 528 11.47 -11.32 12.54
CA ALA A 528 12.30 -10.56 11.61
C ALA A 528 13.57 -10.00 12.27
N ARG A 529 13.48 -9.49 13.50
CA ARG A 529 14.67 -9.03 14.24
C ARG A 529 15.62 -10.17 14.60
N ASP A 530 15.08 -11.32 14.97
CA ASP A 530 15.88 -12.54 15.21
C ASP A 530 16.62 -12.97 13.93
N ALA A 531 16.03 -12.73 12.75
CA ALA A 531 16.63 -12.89 11.43
C ALA A 531 17.52 -11.71 10.97
N GLY A 532 17.78 -10.73 11.83
CA GLY A 532 18.68 -9.60 11.54
C GLY A 532 18.06 -8.44 10.75
N VAL A 533 16.74 -8.40 10.57
CA VAL A 533 16.05 -7.25 9.95
C VAL A 533 16.19 -6.01 10.84
N PRO A 534 16.63 -4.85 10.32
CA PRO A 534 17.02 -3.69 11.13
C PRO A 534 15.82 -2.85 11.58
N PHE A 535 14.87 -3.47 12.29
CA PHE A 535 13.77 -2.74 12.92
C PHE A 535 14.21 -1.97 14.17
N LYS A 536 13.55 -0.83 14.42
CA LYS A 536 13.52 -0.14 15.71
C LYS A 536 12.74 -0.97 16.72
N ASP A 537 12.93 -0.72 18.01
CA ASP A 537 12.02 -1.25 19.02
C ASP A 537 10.61 -0.65 18.84
N ILE A 538 9.58 -1.43 19.16
CA ILE A 538 8.19 -0.95 19.10
C ILE A 538 7.99 0.07 20.23
N PRO A 539 7.69 1.34 19.93
CA PRO A 539 7.56 2.36 20.95
C PRO A 539 6.27 2.16 21.77
N THR A 540 6.28 2.63 23.01
CA THR A 540 5.09 2.66 23.87
C THR A 540 4.25 3.90 23.57
N THR A 541 3.52 3.88 22.47
CA THR A 541 2.56 4.93 22.07
C THR A 541 1.13 4.43 22.20
N GLU A 542 0.17 5.34 22.29
CA GLU A 542 -1.27 5.01 22.35
C GLU A 542 -1.73 4.11 21.18
N GLU A 543 -1.16 4.31 19.99
CA GLU A 543 -1.51 3.54 18.79
C GLU A 543 -0.95 2.12 18.75
N LEU A 544 0.13 1.84 19.51
CA LEU A 544 0.86 0.57 19.44
C LEU A 544 0.87 -0.20 20.77
N VAL A 545 0.37 0.40 21.85
CA VAL A 545 0.25 -0.24 23.16
C VAL A 545 -0.80 -1.36 23.11
N LEU A 546 -0.51 -2.47 23.79
CA LEU A 546 -1.48 -3.54 23.94
C LEU A 546 -2.37 -3.24 25.15
N PRO A 547 -3.67 -3.57 25.08
CA PRO A 547 -4.48 -3.74 26.27
C PRO A 547 -3.79 -4.73 27.23
N PRO A 548 -3.80 -4.50 28.56
CA PRO A 548 -3.12 -5.37 29.52
C PRO A 548 -3.52 -6.84 29.42
N GLU A 549 -4.76 -7.12 29.03
CA GLU A 549 -5.28 -8.48 28.85
C GLU A 549 -4.67 -9.23 27.64
N LEU A 550 -4.12 -8.50 26.65
CA LEU A 550 -3.43 -9.07 25.49
C LEU A 550 -1.94 -9.28 25.72
N GLU A 551 -1.31 -8.64 26.71
CA GLU A 551 0.13 -8.81 26.99
C GLU A 551 0.54 -10.29 27.23
N PRO A 552 -0.12 -11.07 28.12
CA PRO A 552 0.25 -12.47 28.33
C PRO A 552 0.00 -13.34 27.09
N ILE A 553 -1.02 -13.00 26.29
CA ILE A 553 -1.32 -13.67 25.02
C ILE A 553 -0.21 -13.38 24.02
N SER A 554 0.22 -12.12 23.92
CA SER A 554 1.32 -11.70 23.05
C SER A 554 2.61 -12.43 23.38
N ALA A 555 2.98 -12.53 24.66
CA ALA A 555 4.15 -13.30 25.07
C ALA A 555 4.04 -14.78 24.64
N THR A 556 2.87 -15.39 24.87
CA THR A 556 2.60 -16.79 24.50
C THR A 556 2.69 -17.02 22.99
N LEU A 557 2.16 -16.10 22.18
CA LEU A 557 2.17 -16.18 20.72
C LEU A 557 3.57 -15.93 20.13
N VAL A 558 4.38 -15.03 20.73
CA VAL A 558 5.79 -14.85 20.36
C VAL A 558 6.60 -16.12 20.65
N ASP A 559 6.41 -16.72 21.83
CA ASP A 559 7.10 -17.97 22.20
C ASP A 559 6.66 -19.16 21.34
N TRP A 560 5.38 -19.22 20.97
CA TRP A 560 4.88 -20.18 19.99
C TRP A 560 5.62 -19.97 18.66
N ALA A 561 5.61 -18.74 18.14
CA ALA A 561 6.20 -18.42 16.86
C ALA A 561 7.69 -18.80 16.80
N ARG A 562 8.49 -18.46 17.80
CA ARG A 562 9.91 -18.84 17.86
C ARG A 562 10.16 -20.36 17.88
N ARG A 563 9.29 -21.12 18.54
CA ARG A 563 9.39 -22.59 18.61
C ARG A 563 8.81 -23.32 17.41
N GLY A 564 8.07 -22.62 16.55
CA GLY A 564 7.28 -23.23 15.46
C GLY A 564 6.04 -24.01 15.92
N SER A 565 5.82 -24.16 17.24
CA SER A 565 4.67 -24.86 17.81
C SER A 565 4.30 -24.31 19.19
N GLY A 566 3.01 -24.40 19.54
CA GLY A 566 2.46 -23.82 20.75
C GLY A 566 0.94 -23.92 20.80
N LYS A 567 0.37 -23.46 21.90
CA LYS A 567 -1.07 -23.36 22.12
C LYS A 567 -1.38 -22.28 23.14
N LEU A 568 -2.53 -21.63 22.99
CA LEU A 568 -3.10 -20.77 24.01
C LEU A 568 -3.85 -21.62 25.05
N SER A 569 -3.98 -21.10 26.27
CA SER A 569 -4.88 -21.68 27.28
C SER A 569 -6.34 -21.51 26.85
N PRO A 570 -7.26 -22.36 27.34
CA PRO A 570 -8.69 -22.21 27.07
C PRO A 570 -9.25 -20.82 27.42
N GLU A 571 -8.74 -20.22 28.50
CA GLU A 571 -9.13 -18.89 28.95
C GLU A 571 -8.66 -17.79 27.97
N GLN A 572 -7.43 -17.90 27.46
CA GLN A 572 -6.91 -16.99 26.43
C GLN A 572 -7.66 -17.15 25.11
N GLU A 573 -7.95 -18.38 24.67
CA GLU A 573 -8.76 -18.64 23.47
C GLU A 573 -10.17 -18.06 23.61
N ARG A 574 -10.79 -18.22 24.79
CA ARG A 574 -12.10 -17.62 25.08
C ARG A 574 -12.04 -16.09 25.02
N LEU A 575 -11.02 -15.48 25.62
CA LEU A 575 -10.84 -14.03 25.61
C LEU A 575 -10.73 -13.50 24.18
N LEU A 576 -9.86 -14.12 23.37
CA LEU A 576 -9.68 -13.73 21.97
C LEU A 576 -10.99 -13.88 21.19
N ARG A 577 -11.67 -15.02 21.31
CA ARG A 577 -12.92 -15.29 20.61
C ARG A 577 -14.02 -14.28 20.92
N GLN A 578 -14.13 -13.84 22.18
CA GLN A 578 -15.19 -12.92 22.62
C GLN A 578 -14.91 -11.47 22.25
N ARG A 579 -13.65 -11.02 22.35
CA ARG A 579 -13.30 -9.59 22.32
C ARG A 579 -12.48 -9.13 21.13
N TYR A 580 -11.77 -10.04 20.46
CA TYR A 580 -10.67 -9.66 19.56
C TYR A 580 -10.67 -10.36 18.20
N ILE A 581 -11.28 -11.54 18.08
CA ILE A 581 -11.40 -12.27 16.82
C ILE A 581 -12.69 -11.83 16.13
N HIS A 582 -12.56 -11.19 14.97
CA HIS A 582 -13.70 -10.73 14.17
C HIS A 582 -14.37 -11.91 13.44
N GLN A 583 -15.69 -11.86 13.29
CA GLN A 583 -16.46 -12.80 12.47
C GLN A 583 -16.42 -12.35 11.00
N SER A 584 -15.30 -12.59 10.33
CA SER A 584 -15.14 -12.15 8.94
C SER A 584 -16.12 -12.84 7.99
N SER A 585 -16.50 -14.10 8.23
CA SER A 585 -17.48 -14.83 7.42
C SER A 585 -18.91 -14.62 7.91
N ASN A 586 -19.78 -14.14 7.04
CA ASN A 586 -21.19 -13.88 7.33
C ASN A 586 -22.05 -13.88 6.05
N TRP A 587 -23.37 -13.88 6.24
CA TRP A 587 -24.38 -13.85 5.19
C TRP A 587 -25.04 -12.48 5.06
N ASN A 588 -24.34 -11.40 5.38
CA ASN A 588 -24.83 -10.08 5.05
C ASN A 588 -24.85 -9.92 3.52
N ALA A 589 -25.97 -9.42 3.03
CA ALA A 589 -26.22 -9.21 1.61
C ALA A 589 -25.76 -7.82 1.18
N GLU A 590 -25.10 -7.73 0.02
CA GLU A 590 -24.77 -6.49 -0.65
C GLU A 590 -25.44 -6.44 -2.03
N ILE A 591 -25.76 -5.24 -2.50
CA ILE A 591 -26.41 -5.01 -3.80
C ILE A 591 -25.34 -4.93 -4.89
N GLY A 592 -25.27 -5.94 -5.77
CA GLY A 592 -24.33 -5.95 -6.89
C GLY A 592 -24.80 -5.07 -8.05
N GLN A 593 -23.90 -4.25 -8.62
CA GLN A 593 -24.13 -3.49 -9.85
C GLN A 593 -23.87 -4.34 -11.10
N GLY A 594 -24.69 -5.37 -11.33
CA GLY A 594 -24.71 -6.16 -12.56
C GLY A 594 -25.56 -5.50 -13.65
N THR A 595 -25.13 -5.59 -14.91
CA THR A 595 -25.65 -4.82 -16.06
C THR A 595 -27.04 -5.22 -16.61
N SER A 596 -27.90 -5.93 -15.87
CA SER A 596 -29.30 -6.12 -16.29
C SER A 596 -30.25 -6.77 -15.26
N ARG A 597 -29.76 -7.30 -14.13
CA ARG A 597 -30.56 -7.69 -12.96
C ARG A 597 -29.78 -7.31 -11.71
N VAL A 598 -30.45 -6.73 -10.72
CA VAL A 598 -29.85 -6.42 -9.42
C VAL A 598 -29.61 -7.76 -8.71
N ASP A 599 -28.40 -8.30 -8.84
CA ASP A 599 -28.03 -9.55 -8.19
C ASP A 599 -27.59 -9.24 -6.75
N VAL A 600 -28.27 -9.86 -5.78
CA VAL A 600 -27.86 -9.83 -4.37
C VAL A 600 -26.67 -10.77 -4.20
N VAL A 601 -25.56 -10.25 -3.70
CA VAL A 601 -24.33 -11.01 -3.45
C VAL A 601 -24.05 -11.14 -1.96
N PHE A 602 -23.42 -12.24 -1.56
CA PHE A 602 -22.94 -12.48 -0.20
C PHE A 602 -21.41 -12.51 -0.23
N PRO A 603 -20.73 -11.35 -0.24
CA PRO A 603 -19.29 -11.28 -0.48
C PRO A 603 -18.47 -11.93 0.63
N ASN A 604 -19.01 -11.95 1.85
CA ASN A 604 -18.38 -12.54 3.03
C ASN A 604 -18.90 -13.95 3.35
N ARG A 605 -19.62 -14.62 2.43
CA ARG A 605 -20.16 -15.95 2.71
C ARG A 605 -19.05 -16.94 3.10
N PRO A 606 -19.31 -17.84 4.07
CA PRO A 606 -18.39 -18.92 4.38
C PRO A 606 -18.22 -19.88 3.18
N ALA A 607 -17.05 -20.52 3.10
CA ALA A 607 -16.76 -21.58 2.14
C ALA A 607 -17.43 -22.90 2.54
N ASP A 608 -18.08 -23.57 1.59
CA ASP A 608 -18.65 -24.90 1.81
C ASP A 608 -17.51 -25.91 2.05
N GLY A 609 -17.43 -26.49 3.25
CA GLY A 609 -16.36 -27.42 3.62
C GLY A 609 -15.08 -26.80 4.19
N GLY A 610 -15.09 -25.49 4.46
CA GLY A 610 -13.96 -24.76 5.07
C GLY A 610 -13.13 -23.99 4.06
N ARG A 611 -12.24 -23.12 4.57
CA ARG A 611 -11.42 -22.20 3.76
C ARG A 611 -10.59 -22.98 2.73
N GLY A 612 -10.68 -22.56 1.46
CA GLY A 612 -9.83 -23.09 0.40
C GLY A 612 -8.35 -22.91 0.72
N ARG A 613 -7.54 -23.95 0.49
CA ARG A 613 -6.08 -23.93 0.73
C ARG A 613 -5.35 -24.46 -0.50
N TYR A 614 -4.48 -23.65 -1.05
CA TYR A 614 -3.69 -23.97 -2.23
C TYR A 614 -2.24 -24.25 -1.84
N ALA A 615 -1.71 -25.36 -2.34
CA ALA A 615 -0.33 -25.74 -2.11
C ALA A 615 0.61 -24.80 -2.86
N ASP A 616 1.79 -24.61 -2.29
CA ASP A 616 2.89 -23.89 -2.93
C ASP A 616 3.53 -24.79 -3.98
N GLN A 617 3.15 -24.59 -5.24
CA GLN A 617 3.57 -25.40 -6.37
C GLN A 617 4.06 -24.52 -7.51
N PRO A 618 5.11 -24.96 -8.25
CA PRO A 618 5.56 -24.23 -9.42
C PRO A 618 4.44 -24.12 -10.46
N PRO A 619 4.42 -23.05 -11.28
CA PRO A 619 3.45 -22.91 -12.34
C PRO A 619 3.52 -24.13 -13.28
N ARG A 620 2.37 -24.69 -13.62
CA ARG A 620 2.30 -25.79 -14.59
C ARG A 620 2.79 -25.23 -15.93
N LYS A 621 3.92 -25.75 -16.42
CA LYS A 621 4.31 -25.55 -17.81
C LYS A 621 3.31 -26.35 -18.64
N ASP A 622 2.45 -25.66 -19.37
CA ASP A 622 1.65 -26.30 -20.42
C ASP A 622 2.64 -26.97 -21.38
N VAL A 623 2.52 -28.29 -21.51
CA VAL A 623 3.34 -29.15 -22.40
C VAL A 623 2.82 -29.04 -23.83
#